data_AF-A0A2S7P2V6-F1
#
_entry.id   AF-A0A2S7P2V6-F1
#
_cell.length_a   1.000
_cell.length_b   1.000
_cell.length_c   1.000
_cell.angle_alpha   90.00
_cell.angle_beta   90.00
_cell.angle_gamma   90.00
#
_symmetry.space_group_name_H-M   'P 1'
#
loop_
_entity.id
_entity.type
_entity.pdbx_description
1 polymer ?
#
loop_
_entity_poly.entity_id
_entity_poly.type
_entity_poly.pdbx_seq_one_letter_code
_entity_poly.pdbx_strand_id
1 'polypeptide(L)'
;MVPSQSTFKTSVDQEQLQEQRRLEARARKEAEETRSLVDDEDERMQRYLNEDIEGTRTLDEFIAHSDVNRPESADSIPAQVEILYRDINSMIDTLGVNAKALKSFIKGHTEQYKEDRGKEDLEVQEGWCLDEIDALSYIIEKELGRELEMGRIQDPARKLETCEELQKDLVKLRQKHEEIKKIVASHTHPDHIAGARAQPLNAEQAAQQSDLRRDYLEFQKLLSEAEEALTVLRAKVASQSTSGNSKTAAPTVEAIMRTIAKMTSMAEKRSGDVDVLEGQMRKLRRMGGSAFMMSGSGSVMGSPSPRKKISGYSRDEKSILSEKAKKQMKVREKLRKVVTQAGVSVSAMPENDDY
;
A
#
# COMPACT_ATOMS: atom_id res chain seq x y z
N MET A 1 -146.86 39.78 -7.12
CA MET A 1 -146.23 38.59 -6.53
C MET A 1 -144.87 38.36 -7.22
N VAL A 2 -143.78 38.49 -6.44
CA VAL A 2 -142.52 37.71 -6.39
C VAL A 2 -141.64 37.59 -7.67
N PRO A 3 -140.29 37.67 -7.57
CA PRO A 3 -139.49 38.52 -8.45
C PRO A 3 -138.51 37.82 -9.41
N SER A 4 -138.01 38.60 -10.38
CA SER A 4 -137.08 38.23 -11.47
C SER A 4 -135.61 38.65 -11.23
N GLN A 5 -135.13 38.69 -9.98
CA GLN A 5 -133.80 39.26 -9.64
C GLN A 5 -132.65 38.23 -9.45
N SER A 6 -132.82 36.98 -9.87
CA SER A 6 -131.85 35.90 -9.57
C SER A 6 -130.89 35.50 -10.70
N THR A 7 -130.99 36.06 -11.90
CA THR A 7 -130.13 35.67 -13.04
C THR A 7 -128.98 36.64 -13.31
N PHE A 8 -129.11 37.91 -12.90
CA PHE A 8 -128.10 38.95 -13.17
C PHE A 8 -126.94 38.95 -12.16
N LYS A 9 -127.17 38.53 -10.92
CA LYS A 9 -126.10 38.39 -9.92
C LYS A 9 -125.16 37.24 -10.29
N THR A 10 -125.71 36.14 -10.78
CA THR A 10 -124.94 34.97 -11.23
C THR A 10 -124.05 35.26 -12.44
N SER A 11 -124.45 36.15 -13.36
CA SER A 11 -123.63 36.50 -14.53
C SER A 11 -122.46 37.42 -14.18
N VAL A 12 -122.66 38.40 -13.29
CA VAL A 12 -121.59 39.31 -12.84
C VAL A 12 -120.58 38.56 -11.98
N ASP A 13 -121.04 37.67 -11.09
CA ASP A 13 -120.15 36.84 -10.28
C ASP A 13 -119.33 35.86 -11.16
N GLN A 14 -119.91 35.38 -12.26
CA GLN A 14 -119.24 34.49 -13.23
C GLN A 14 -118.19 35.22 -14.09
N GLU A 15 -118.45 36.48 -14.48
CA GLU A 15 -117.48 37.34 -15.17
C GLU A 15 -116.31 37.71 -14.26
N GLN A 16 -116.56 38.07 -13.00
CA GLN A 16 -115.50 38.38 -12.02
C GLN A 16 -114.58 37.17 -11.75
N LEU A 17 -115.16 35.97 -11.68
CA LEU A 17 -114.39 34.73 -11.51
C LEU A 17 -113.61 34.33 -12.77
N GLN A 18 -114.07 34.74 -13.96
CA GLN A 18 -113.32 34.59 -15.21
C GLN A 18 -112.19 35.62 -15.31
N GLU A 19 -112.41 36.86 -14.90
CA GLU A 19 -111.37 37.89 -14.84
C GLU A 19 -110.28 37.53 -13.83
N GLN A 20 -110.63 37.04 -12.64
CA GLN A 20 -109.65 36.50 -11.69
C GLN A 20 -108.83 35.36 -12.29
N ARG A 21 -109.47 34.40 -12.98
CA ARG A 21 -108.74 33.33 -13.66
C ARG A 21 -107.82 33.82 -14.78
N ARG A 22 -108.18 34.90 -15.49
CA ARG A 22 -107.33 35.51 -16.51
C ARG A 22 -106.14 36.25 -15.89
N LEU A 23 -106.35 36.94 -14.78
CA LEU A 23 -105.29 37.62 -14.03
C LEU A 23 -104.35 36.61 -13.37
N GLU A 24 -104.85 35.55 -12.75
CA GLU A 24 -104.04 34.46 -12.22
C GLU A 24 -103.29 33.71 -13.32
N ALA A 25 -103.91 33.46 -14.47
CA ALA A 25 -103.23 32.86 -15.61
C ALA A 25 -102.14 33.77 -16.19
N ARG A 26 -102.35 35.08 -16.20
CA ARG A 26 -101.35 36.06 -16.64
C ARG A 26 -100.21 36.19 -15.62
N ALA A 27 -100.52 36.28 -14.33
CA ALA A 27 -99.53 36.30 -13.27
C ALA A 27 -98.72 35.00 -13.21
N ARG A 28 -99.36 33.85 -13.49
CA ARG A 28 -98.67 32.56 -13.59
C ARG A 28 -97.75 32.50 -14.80
N LYS A 29 -98.17 33.03 -15.96
CA LYS A 29 -97.31 33.14 -17.15
C LYS A 29 -96.15 34.10 -16.93
N GLU A 30 -96.38 35.27 -16.34
CA GLU A 30 -95.33 36.23 -15.99
C GLU A 30 -94.36 35.63 -14.93
N ALA A 31 -94.86 34.86 -13.96
CA ALA A 31 -94.04 34.13 -13.00
C ALA A 31 -93.25 32.96 -13.65
N GLU A 32 -93.82 32.30 -14.67
CA GLU A 32 -93.15 31.22 -15.42
C GLU A 32 -92.08 31.78 -16.37
N GLU A 33 -92.33 32.92 -17.02
CA GLU A 33 -91.37 33.66 -17.86
C GLU A 33 -90.23 34.29 -17.02
N THR A 34 -90.54 34.85 -15.85
CA THR A 34 -89.48 35.37 -14.95
C THR A 34 -88.64 34.24 -14.36
N ARG A 35 -89.24 33.08 -14.08
CA ARG A 35 -88.51 31.90 -13.62
C ARG A 35 -87.66 31.26 -14.73
N SER A 36 -88.05 31.36 -16.00
CA SER A 36 -87.23 30.84 -17.11
C SER A 36 -85.94 31.65 -17.29
N LEU A 37 -85.94 32.94 -16.94
CA LEU A 37 -84.77 33.81 -17.05
C LEU A 37 -83.69 33.57 -15.98
N VAL A 38 -83.97 32.80 -14.92
CA VAL A 38 -83.00 32.50 -13.86
C VAL A 38 -82.29 31.19 -14.20
N ASP A 39 -80.97 31.28 -14.42
CA ASP A 39 -80.12 30.12 -14.66
C ASP A 39 -79.50 29.63 -13.34
N ASP A 40 -80.22 28.78 -12.62
CA ASP A 40 -79.76 28.20 -11.36
C ASP A 40 -78.47 27.36 -11.52
N GLU A 41 -78.16 26.87 -12.71
CA GLU A 41 -76.95 26.08 -13.01
C GLU A 41 -75.71 26.96 -13.06
N ASP A 42 -75.79 28.06 -13.82
CA ASP A 42 -74.76 29.11 -13.88
C ASP A 42 -74.47 29.67 -12.48
N GLU A 43 -75.50 29.98 -11.67
CA GLU A 43 -75.29 30.46 -10.29
C GLU A 43 -74.58 29.45 -9.38
N ARG A 44 -74.75 28.15 -9.61
CA ARG A 44 -74.01 27.10 -8.87
C ARG A 44 -72.57 27.00 -9.35
N MET A 45 -72.35 27.04 -10.65
CA MET A 45 -71.02 27.01 -11.25
C MET A 45 -70.20 28.22 -10.86
N GLN A 46 -70.77 29.42 -10.93
CA GLN A 46 -70.13 30.65 -10.49
C GLN A 46 -69.77 30.62 -9.01
N ARG A 47 -70.60 30.02 -8.14
CA ARG A 47 -70.22 29.80 -6.73
C ARG A 47 -69.00 28.90 -6.62
N TYR A 48 -69.00 27.76 -7.30
CA TYR A 48 -67.85 26.86 -7.33
C TYR A 48 -66.59 27.55 -7.88
N LEU A 49 -66.68 28.32 -8.97
CA LEU A 49 -65.54 29.00 -9.56
C LEU A 49 -64.94 30.09 -8.64
N ASN A 50 -65.77 30.68 -7.79
CA ASN A 50 -65.35 31.69 -6.81
C ASN A 50 -64.79 31.10 -5.50
N GLU A 51 -64.95 29.79 -5.25
CA GLU A 51 -64.34 29.13 -4.10
C GLU A 51 -62.81 29.13 -4.18
N ASP A 52 -62.17 29.16 -3.01
CA ASP A 52 -60.72 29.09 -2.89
C ASP A 52 -60.17 27.83 -3.55
N ILE A 53 -59.02 27.98 -4.18
CA ILE A 53 -58.41 26.94 -5.00
C ILE A 53 -57.45 26.13 -4.13
N GLU A 54 -57.73 24.83 -4.01
CA GLU A 54 -56.83 23.87 -3.40
C GLU A 54 -55.71 23.50 -4.38
N GLY A 55 -54.48 23.38 -3.87
CA GLY A 55 -53.33 23.01 -4.68
C GLY A 55 -53.33 21.51 -4.98
N THR A 56 -53.20 21.14 -6.24
CA THR A 56 -53.17 19.74 -6.68
C THR A 56 -51.95 19.52 -7.57
N ARG A 57 -51.36 18.33 -7.54
CA ARG A 57 -50.14 17.99 -8.32
C ARG A 57 -50.43 17.18 -9.58
N THR A 58 -51.70 16.85 -9.77
CA THR A 58 -52.24 16.19 -10.94
C THR A 58 -53.16 17.18 -11.63
N LEU A 59 -52.97 17.33 -12.94
CA LEU A 59 -53.84 18.18 -13.74
C LEU A 59 -55.13 17.42 -14.05
N ASP A 60 -56.28 18.03 -13.76
CA ASP A 60 -57.58 17.48 -14.13
C ASP A 60 -57.75 17.45 -15.65
N GLU A 61 -58.62 16.56 -16.14
CA GLU A 61 -58.89 16.43 -17.57
C GLU A 61 -59.47 17.73 -18.14
N PHE A 62 -59.02 18.10 -19.34
CA PHE A 62 -59.53 19.28 -20.03
C PHE A 62 -60.99 19.06 -20.46
N ILE A 63 -61.87 19.91 -19.98
CA ILE A 63 -63.29 19.86 -20.30
C ILE A 63 -63.53 20.70 -21.56
N ALA A 64 -63.85 20.05 -22.68
CA ALA A 64 -64.29 20.74 -23.88
C ALA A 64 -65.77 21.09 -23.77
N HIS A 65 -66.14 22.30 -24.20
CA HIS A 65 -67.55 22.69 -24.29
C HIS A 65 -68.28 21.77 -25.28
N SER A 66 -69.48 21.32 -24.92
CA SER A 66 -70.30 20.48 -25.77
C SER A 66 -71.75 20.95 -25.77
N ASP A 67 -72.29 21.24 -26.96
CA ASP A 67 -73.63 21.81 -27.16
C ASP A 67 -74.78 20.78 -26.94
N VAL A 68 -74.51 19.67 -26.26
CA VAL A 68 -75.39 18.50 -26.16
C VAL A 68 -76.74 18.82 -25.49
N ASN A 69 -76.81 19.90 -24.71
CA ASN A 69 -78.01 20.32 -23.99
C ASN A 69 -78.77 21.48 -24.66
N ARG A 70 -78.41 21.87 -25.90
CA ARG A 70 -79.09 22.95 -26.61
C ARG A 70 -80.46 22.48 -27.13
N PRO A 71 -81.57 23.13 -26.78
CA PRO A 71 -82.87 22.81 -27.38
C PRO A 71 -82.87 23.16 -28.87
N GLU A 72 -83.31 22.22 -29.71
CA GLU A 72 -83.11 22.26 -31.17
C GLU A 72 -83.91 23.36 -31.91
N SER A 73 -84.93 23.97 -31.29
CA SER A 73 -85.65 25.10 -31.90
C SER A 73 -86.46 25.90 -30.89
N ALA A 74 -86.20 27.21 -30.82
CA ALA A 74 -87.04 28.19 -30.15
C ALA A 74 -87.87 28.97 -31.19
N ASP A 75 -89.19 28.89 -31.09
CA ASP A 75 -90.13 29.53 -32.04
C ASP A 75 -90.20 31.06 -31.88
N SER A 76 -89.59 31.64 -30.84
CA SER A 76 -89.63 33.07 -30.54
C SER A 76 -88.23 33.69 -30.42
N ILE A 77 -88.07 34.94 -30.84
CA ILE A 77 -86.81 35.71 -30.69
C ILE A 77 -86.33 35.74 -29.23
N PRO A 78 -87.20 35.99 -28.22
CA PRO A 78 -86.78 35.94 -26.82
C PRO A 78 -86.19 34.59 -26.40
N ALA A 79 -86.81 33.48 -26.84
CA ALA A 79 -86.30 32.14 -26.53
C ALA A 79 -84.98 31.83 -27.27
N GLN A 80 -84.77 32.37 -28.47
CA GLN A 80 -83.47 32.28 -29.16
C GLN A 80 -82.36 33.07 -28.45
N VAL A 81 -82.69 34.26 -27.93
CA VAL A 81 -81.75 35.09 -27.14
C VAL A 81 -81.41 34.40 -25.80
N GLU A 82 -82.39 33.77 -25.15
CA GLU A 82 -82.18 33.01 -23.92
C GLU A 82 -81.26 31.79 -24.15
N ILE A 83 -81.48 31.03 -25.23
CA ILE A 83 -80.58 29.92 -25.60
C ILE A 83 -79.16 30.43 -25.80
N LEU A 84 -78.97 31.54 -26.51
CA LEU A 84 -77.64 32.12 -26.73
C LEU A 84 -76.98 32.57 -25.41
N TYR A 85 -77.76 33.15 -24.50
CA TYR A 85 -77.24 33.58 -23.20
C TYR A 85 -76.75 32.39 -22.36
N ARG A 86 -77.55 31.32 -22.26
CA ARG A 86 -77.16 30.09 -21.55
C ARG A 86 -75.95 29.40 -22.19
N ASP A 87 -75.89 29.38 -23.52
CA ASP A 87 -74.77 28.83 -24.29
C ASP A 87 -73.47 29.61 -24.02
N ILE A 88 -73.52 30.94 -24.01
CA ILE A 88 -72.37 31.80 -23.67
C ILE A 88 -71.93 31.57 -22.23
N ASN A 89 -72.85 31.53 -21.26
CA ASN A 89 -72.51 31.30 -19.86
C ASN A 89 -71.92 29.89 -19.66
N SER A 90 -72.47 28.86 -20.30
CA SER A 90 -71.91 27.51 -20.27
C SER A 90 -70.48 27.44 -20.85
N MET A 91 -70.20 28.17 -21.94
CA MET A 91 -68.84 28.30 -22.47
C MET A 91 -67.89 29.00 -21.50
N ILE A 92 -68.34 30.08 -20.86
CA ILE A 92 -67.56 30.82 -19.86
C ILE A 92 -67.28 29.94 -18.64
N ASP A 93 -68.28 29.20 -18.16
CA ASP A 93 -68.15 28.28 -17.04
C ASP A 93 -67.17 27.15 -17.36
N THR A 94 -67.28 26.56 -18.56
CA THR A 94 -66.36 25.50 -19.00
C THR A 94 -64.92 26.01 -19.05
N LEU A 95 -64.71 27.22 -19.58
CA LEU A 95 -63.40 27.88 -19.54
C LEU A 95 -62.93 28.14 -18.10
N GLY A 96 -63.85 28.58 -17.23
CA GLY A 96 -63.60 28.81 -15.81
C GLY A 96 -63.13 27.56 -15.10
N VAL A 97 -63.75 26.40 -15.36
CA VAL A 97 -63.36 25.12 -14.75
C VAL A 97 -61.95 24.72 -15.20
N ASN A 98 -61.66 24.81 -16.50
CA ASN A 98 -60.31 24.54 -17.02
C ASN A 98 -59.26 25.49 -16.45
N ALA A 99 -59.58 26.78 -16.31
CA ALA A 99 -58.70 27.77 -15.72
C ALA A 99 -58.48 27.50 -14.22
N LYS A 100 -59.52 27.08 -13.49
CA LYS A 100 -59.43 26.70 -12.08
C LYS A 100 -58.54 25.45 -11.91
N ALA A 101 -58.70 24.44 -12.78
CA ALA A 101 -57.86 23.24 -12.80
C ALA A 101 -56.37 23.54 -13.11
N LEU A 102 -56.09 24.46 -14.02
CA LEU A 102 -54.72 24.90 -14.27
C LEU A 102 -54.15 25.67 -13.07
N LYS A 103 -54.96 26.51 -12.43
CA LYS A 103 -54.53 27.29 -11.26
C LYS A 103 -54.30 26.40 -10.04
N SER A 104 -55.11 25.36 -9.81
CA SER A 104 -54.84 24.36 -8.76
C SER A 104 -53.55 23.60 -9.03
N PHE A 105 -53.30 23.21 -10.28
CA PHE A 105 -52.08 22.53 -10.69
C PHE A 105 -50.83 23.38 -10.44
N ILE A 106 -50.85 24.64 -10.89
CA ILE A 106 -49.74 25.58 -10.68
C ILE A 106 -49.51 25.77 -9.17
N LYS A 107 -50.57 26.03 -8.40
CA LYS A 107 -50.48 26.24 -6.95
C LYS A 107 -49.89 25.01 -6.23
N GLY A 108 -50.30 23.80 -6.62
CA GLY A 108 -49.74 22.57 -6.06
C GLY A 108 -48.23 22.47 -6.30
N HIS A 109 -47.75 22.83 -7.49
CA HIS A 109 -46.33 22.77 -7.80
C HIS A 109 -45.50 23.91 -7.22
N THR A 110 -46.09 25.08 -6.94
CA THR A 110 -45.38 26.23 -6.36
C THR A 110 -45.41 26.28 -4.83
N GLU A 111 -46.40 25.67 -4.17
CA GLU A 111 -46.55 25.76 -2.70
C GLU A 111 -46.26 24.45 -1.96
N GLN A 112 -46.40 23.29 -2.62
CA GLN A 112 -46.19 21.98 -1.98
C GLN A 112 -44.79 21.41 -2.24
N TYR A 113 -43.82 22.28 -2.55
CA TYR A 113 -42.43 21.89 -2.69
C TYR A 113 -41.76 21.75 -1.32
N LYS A 114 -40.68 20.98 -1.27
CA LYS A 114 -39.81 20.82 -0.11
C LYS A 114 -38.55 21.65 -0.34
N GLU A 115 -38.24 22.56 0.58
CA GLU A 115 -37.07 23.45 0.46
C GLU A 115 -35.74 22.67 0.50
N ASP A 116 -35.62 21.69 1.40
CA ASP A 116 -34.38 20.93 1.61
C ASP A 116 -34.42 19.59 0.87
N ARG A 117 -34.19 19.62 -0.45
CA ARG A 117 -33.98 18.42 -1.28
C ARG A 117 -32.52 18.01 -1.32
N GLY A 118 -32.25 16.74 -1.05
CA GLY A 118 -30.92 16.16 -1.17
C GLY A 118 -30.89 14.90 -2.04
N LYS A 119 -29.69 14.34 -2.23
CA LYS A 119 -29.49 13.08 -2.95
C LYS A 119 -30.34 11.91 -2.42
N GLU A 120 -30.60 11.86 -1.12
CA GLU A 120 -31.42 10.82 -0.48
C GLU A 120 -32.88 10.86 -0.95
N ASP A 121 -33.39 12.05 -1.31
CA ASP A 121 -34.75 12.21 -1.81
C ASP A 121 -34.94 11.68 -3.23
N LEU A 122 -33.86 11.39 -3.97
CA LEU A 122 -33.93 10.76 -5.30
C LEU A 122 -34.47 9.32 -5.25
N GLU A 123 -34.43 8.68 -4.07
CA GLU A 123 -35.00 7.34 -3.89
C GLU A 123 -36.53 7.35 -3.89
N VAL A 124 -37.13 8.50 -3.56
CA VAL A 124 -38.59 8.67 -3.54
C VAL A 124 -39.03 9.26 -4.88
N GLN A 125 -39.70 8.44 -5.69
CA GLN A 125 -40.21 8.84 -7.00
C GLN A 125 -41.39 9.82 -6.89
N GLU A 126 -42.24 9.63 -5.88
CA GLU A 126 -43.41 10.48 -5.64
C GLU A 126 -43.04 11.65 -4.74
N GLY A 127 -43.63 12.83 -4.98
CA GLY A 127 -43.40 13.98 -4.13
C GLY A 127 -42.57 15.10 -4.75
N TRP A 128 -42.02 14.93 -5.97
CA TRP A 128 -41.32 15.99 -6.71
C TRP A 128 -42.24 17.02 -7.40
N CYS A 129 -42.04 18.29 -7.11
CA CYS A 129 -42.76 19.40 -7.72
C CYS A 129 -41.98 19.99 -8.90
N LEU A 130 -42.68 20.59 -9.88
CA LEU A 130 -42.04 21.20 -11.04
C LEU A 130 -41.12 22.37 -10.67
N ASP A 131 -41.44 23.09 -9.59
CA ASP A 131 -40.60 24.19 -9.09
C ASP A 131 -39.25 23.70 -8.51
N GLU A 132 -39.16 22.40 -8.16
CA GLU A 132 -37.93 21.77 -7.65
C GLU A 132 -36.99 21.33 -8.78
N ILE A 133 -37.30 21.63 -10.06
CA ILE A 133 -36.50 21.18 -11.20
C ILE A 133 -35.07 21.71 -11.17
N ASP A 134 -34.86 22.94 -10.71
CA ASP A 134 -33.54 23.54 -10.59
C ASP A 134 -32.72 22.87 -9.48
N ALA A 135 -33.37 22.53 -8.36
CA ALA A 135 -32.75 21.76 -7.28
C ALA A 135 -32.37 20.35 -7.75
N LEU A 136 -33.26 19.68 -8.49
CA LEU A 136 -32.98 18.37 -9.08
C LEU A 136 -31.81 18.44 -10.07
N SER A 137 -31.79 19.47 -10.92
CA SER A 137 -30.69 19.71 -11.87
C SER A 137 -29.37 19.93 -11.14
N TYR A 138 -29.38 20.69 -10.05
CA TYR A 138 -28.20 20.89 -9.21
C TYR A 138 -27.69 19.58 -8.60
N ILE A 139 -28.57 18.77 -8.02
CA ILE A 139 -28.23 17.47 -7.43
C ILE A 139 -27.60 16.56 -8.49
N ILE A 140 -28.22 16.44 -9.67
CA ILE A 140 -27.74 15.56 -10.75
C ILE A 140 -26.39 16.04 -11.30
N GLU A 141 -26.27 17.33 -11.64
CA GLU A 141 -25.07 17.83 -12.33
C GLU A 141 -23.90 18.09 -11.38
N LYS A 142 -24.17 18.72 -10.23
CA LYS A 142 -23.11 19.21 -9.33
C LYS A 142 -22.75 18.21 -8.25
N GLU A 143 -23.72 17.50 -7.69
CA GLU A 143 -23.44 16.52 -6.64
C GLU A 143 -23.09 15.18 -7.27
N LEU A 144 -24.05 14.52 -7.92
CA LEU A 144 -23.84 13.19 -8.49
C LEU A 144 -22.82 13.21 -9.63
N GLY A 145 -22.89 14.19 -10.54
CA GLY A 145 -21.94 14.32 -11.63
C GLY A 145 -20.50 14.47 -11.12
N ARG A 146 -20.28 15.28 -10.08
CA ARG A 146 -18.96 15.45 -9.48
C ARG A 146 -18.50 14.22 -8.73
N GLU A 147 -19.37 13.58 -7.95
CA GLU A 147 -19.07 12.32 -7.26
C GLU A 147 -18.70 11.22 -8.24
N LEU A 148 -19.42 11.12 -9.36
CA LEU A 148 -19.13 10.15 -10.41
C LEU A 148 -17.77 10.44 -11.04
N GLU A 149 -17.44 11.71 -11.33
CA GLU A 149 -16.14 12.07 -11.90
C GLU A 149 -14.99 11.88 -10.90
N MET A 150 -15.22 12.10 -9.60
CA MET A 150 -14.26 11.80 -8.53
C MET A 150 -14.06 10.30 -8.35
N GLY A 151 -15.14 9.52 -8.41
CA GLY A 151 -15.12 8.06 -8.31
C GLY A 151 -14.62 7.39 -9.60
N ARG A 152 -14.61 8.11 -10.71
CA ARG A 152 -14.14 7.62 -11.99
C ARG A 152 -12.70 7.19 -11.88
N ILE A 153 -12.41 5.98 -12.37
CA ILE A 153 -11.04 5.50 -12.47
C ILE A 153 -10.32 6.34 -13.54
N GLN A 154 -9.63 7.37 -13.07
CA GLN A 154 -8.73 8.14 -13.93
C GLN A 154 -7.53 7.26 -14.32
N ASP A 155 -7.14 7.39 -15.58
CA ASP A 155 -5.97 6.76 -16.18
C ASP A 155 -5.83 5.26 -15.85
N PRO A 156 -6.73 4.41 -16.40
CA PRO A 156 -6.71 2.97 -16.13
C PRO A 156 -5.42 2.31 -16.62
N ALA A 157 -4.82 2.82 -17.71
CA ALA A 157 -3.59 2.28 -18.28
C ALA A 157 -2.41 2.42 -17.31
N ARG A 158 -2.20 3.62 -16.75
CA ARG A 158 -1.13 3.85 -15.76
C ARG A 158 -1.37 3.08 -14.47
N LYS A 159 -2.63 2.94 -14.03
CA LYS A 159 -2.95 2.13 -12.85
C LYS A 159 -2.64 0.65 -13.07
N LEU A 160 -2.93 0.12 -14.26
CA LEU A 160 -2.56 -1.25 -14.62
C LEU A 160 -1.04 -1.44 -14.63
N GLU A 161 -0.30 -0.50 -15.23
CA GLU A 161 1.18 -0.51 -15.21
C GLU A 161 1.71 -0.51 -13.77
N THR A 162 1.16 0.35 -12.91
CA THR A 162 1.52 0.40 -11.48
C THR A 162 1.24 -0.92 -10.77
N CYS A 163 0.10 -1.57 -11.06
CA CYS A 163 -0.24 -2.88 -10.52
C CYS A 163 0.73 -3.97 -11.00
N GLU A 164 1.13 -3.96 -12.26
CA GLU A 164 2.13 -4.90 -12.79
C GLU A 164 3.50 -4.70 -12.15
N GLU A 165 3.93 -3.45 -11.94
CA GLU A 165 5.16 -3.13 -11.24
C GLU A 165 5.12 -3.61 -9.78
N LEU A 166 4.04 -3.31 -9.06
CA LEU A 166 3.83 -3.78 -7.68
C LEU A 166 3.82 -5.32 -7.61
N GLN A 167 3.23 -6.00 -8.59
CA GLN A 167 3.25 -7.46 -8.67
C GLN A 167 4.68 -7.99 -8.84
N LYS A 168 5.48 -7.40 -9.74
CA LYS A 168 6.89 -7.76 -9.93
C LYS A 168 7.68 -7.54 -8.64
N ASP A 169 7.46 -6.43 -7.96
CA ASP A 169 8.15 -6.11 -6.72
C ASP A 169 7.74 -7.00 -5.54
N LEU A 170 6.47 -7.42 -5.47
CA LEU A 170 6.02 -8.42 -4.50
C LEU A 170 6.72 -9.76 -4.70
N VAL A 171 6.90 -10.21 -5.95
CA VAL A 171 7.64 -11.45 -6.25
C VAL A 171 9.09 -11.33 -5.77
N LYS A 172 9.78 -10.22 -6.10
CA LYS A 172 11.15 -9.96 -5.63
C LYS A 172 11.23 -9.93 -4.10
N LEU A 173 10.26 -9.29 -3.44
CA LEU A 173 10.26 -9.17 -1.98
C LEU A 173 10.01 -10.51 -1.29
N ARG A 174 9.13 -11.36 -1.85
CA ARG A 174 8.94 -12.74 -1.40
C ARG A 174 10.21 -13.57 -1.56
N GLN A 175 10.92 -13.43 -2.68
CA GLN A 175 12.20 -14.11 -2.87
C GLN A 175 13.24 -13.66 -1.83
N LYS A 176 13.39 -12.35 -1.61
CA LYS A 176 14.29 -11.81 -0.58
C LYS A 176 13.91 -12.28 0.82
N HIS A 177 12.62 -12.37 1.12
CA HIS A 177 12.15 -12.90 2.40
C HIS A 177 12.58 -14.35 2.60
N GLU A 178 12.41 -15.21 1.59
CA GLU A 178 12.86 -16.61 1.65
C GLU A 178 14.39 -16.74 1.74
N GLU A 179 15.15 -15.87 1.07
CA GLU A 179 16.61 -15.82 1.21
C GLU A 179 17.03 -15.45 2.64
N ILE A 180 16.44 -14.40 3.22
CA ILE A 180 16.71 -13.98 4.61
C ILE A 180 16.33 -15.11 5.58
N LYS A 181 15.20 -15.77 5.37
CA LYS A 181 14.76 -16.90 6.19
C LYS A 181 15.76 -18.06 6.15
N LYS A 182 16.33 -18.38 4.98
CA LYS A 182 17.40 -19.40 4.85
C LYS A 182 18.67 -18.99 5.59
N ILE A 183 19.08 -17.73 5.46
CA ILE A 183 20.26 -17.20 6.18
C ILE A 183 20.03 -17.31 7.69
N VAL A 184 18.90 -16.84 8.19
CA VAL A 184 18.56 -16.93 9.62
C VAL A 184 18.53 -18.38 10.09
N ALA A 185 17.89 -19.29 9.36
CA ALA A 185 17.87 -20.71 9.70
C ALA A 185 19.30 -21.31 9.78
N SER A 186 20.18 -20.95 8.84
CA SER A 186 21.57 -21.42 8.83
C SER A 186 22.39 -20.94 10.03
N HIS A 187 22.05 -19.78 10.59
CA HIS A 187 22.75 -19.17 11.73
C HIS A 187 22.08 -19.39 13.10
N THR A 188 20.85 -19.91 13.14
CA THR A 188 20.08 -20.09 14.37
C THR A 188 20.08 -21.53 14.85
N HIS A 189 20.13 -22.51 13.94
CA HIS A 189 20.09 -23.92 14.30
C HIS A 189 21.49 -24.48 14.64
N PRO A 190 21.68 -25.05 15.85
CA PRO A 190 22.96 -25.63 16.29
C PRO A 190 23.50 -26.70 15.34
N ASP A 191 22.62 -27.51 14.75
CA ASP A 191 22.99 -28.59 13.82
C ASP A 191 23.49 -28.06 12.47
N HIS A 192 22.92 -26.95 11.99
CA HIS A 192 23.39 -26.28 10.77
C HIS A 192 24.75 -25.59 11.00
N ILE A 193 24.95 -25.00 12.17
CA ILE A 193 26.24 -24.42 12.58
C ILE A 193 27.29 -25.52 12.76
N ALA A 194 26.94 -26.64 13.39
CA ALA A 194 27.81 -27.80 13.57
C ALA A 194 28.16 -28.45 12.23
N GLY A 195 27.20 -28.60 11.32
CA GLY A 195 27.41 -29.06 9.96
C GLY A 195 28.31 -28.14 9.14
N ALA A 196 28.11 -26.81 9.23
CA ALA A 196 28.96 -25.83 8.57
C ALA A 196 30.40 -25.80 9.12
N ARG A 197 30.58 -26.04 10.43
CA ARG A 197 31.90 -26.17 11.06
C ARG A 197 32.59 -27.50 10.74
N ALA A 198 31.80 -28.56 10.53
CA ALA A 198 32.30 -29.90 10.19
C ALA A 198 32.57 -30.06 8.68
N GLN A 199 32.01 -29.19 7.83
CA GLN A 199 32.33 -29.19 6.41
C GLN A 199 33.77 -28.73 6.15
N PRO A 200 34.48 -29.39 5.23
CA PRO A 200 35.79 -28.91 4.80
C PRO A 200 35.64 -27.49 4.22
N LEU A 201 36.60 -26.61 4.51
CA LEU A 201 36.57 -25.23 4.04
C LEU A 201 36.35 -25.18 2.53
N ASN A 202 35.45 -24.30 2.08
CA ASN A 202 35.21 -24.07 0.66
C ASN A 202 36.52 -23.64 -0.03
N ALA A 203 36.65 -23.88 -1.34
CA ALA A 203 37.85 -23.56 -2.12
C ALA A 203 38.29 -22.09 -1.95
N GLU A 204 37.33 -21.17 -1.88
CA GLU A 204 37.59 -19.75 -1.63
C GLU A 204 38.10 -19.48 -0.20
N GLN A 205 37.49 -20.12 0.80
CA GLN A 205 37.91 -19.99 2.20
C GLN A 205 39.27 -20.67 2.47
N ALA A 206 39.56 -21.77 1.78
CA ALA A 206 40.85 -22.46 1.83
C ALA A 206 41.95 -21.61 1.19
N ALA A 207 41.64 -20.93 0.07
CA ALA A 207 42.54 -19.96 -0.55
C ALA A 207 42.82 -18.78 0.40
N GLN A 208 41.78 -18.17 0.97
CA GLN A 208 41.92 -17.09 1.96
C GLN A 208 42.74 -17.54 3.19
N GLN A 209 42.54 -18.76 3.68
CA GLN A 209 43.35 -19.30 4.79
C GLN A 209 44.83 -19.48 4.39
N SER A 210 45.08 -19.91 3.15
CA SER A 210 46.45 -20.07 2.65
C SER A 210 47.16 -18.73 2.47
N ASP A 211 46.44 -17.71 1.97
CA ASP A 211 46.95 -16.35 1.85
C ASP A 211 47.24 -15.76 3.24
N LEU A 212 46.30 -15.89 4.19
CA LEU A 212 46.50 -15.43 5.57
C LEU A 212 47.72 -16.10 6.24
N ARG A 213 47.93 -17.40 6.00
CA ARG A 213 49.10 -18.11 6.50
C ARG A 213 50.38 -17.60 5.86
N ARG A 214 50.38 -17.32 4.56
CA ARG A 214 51.54 -16.75 3.86
C ARG A 214 51.88 -15.38 4.44
N ASP A 215 50.88 -14.52 4.58
CA ASP A 215 51.06 -13.15 5.07
C ASP A 215 51.54 -13.13 6.53
N TYR A 216 51.02 -14.05 7.36
CA TYR A 216 51.51 -14.22 8.73
C TYR A 216 52.97 -14.68 8.78
N LEU A 217 53.37 -15.61 7.91
CA LEU A 217 54.75 -16.08 7.82
C LEU A 217 55.69 -14.97 7.32
N GLU A 218 55.23 -14.15 6.38
CA GLU A 218 55.97 -12.98 5.90
C GLU A 218 56.12 -11.94 7.02
N PHE A 219 55.06 -11.64 7.75
CA PHE A 219 55.12 -10.78 8.93
C PHE A 219 56.08 -11.31 9.99
N GLN A 220 56.01 -12.60 10.32
CA GLN A 220 56.90 -13.23 11.29
C GLN A 220 58.37 -13.17 10.84
N LYS A 221 58.63 -13.31 9.54
CA LYS A 221 59.97 -13.15 8.96
C LYS A 221 60.46 -11.72 9.12
N LEU A 222 59.68 -10.73 8.69
CA LEU A 222 60.03 -9.30 8.81
C LEU A 222 60.24 -8.90 10.28
N LEU A 223 59.44 -9.44 11.18
CA LEU A 223 59.60 -9.22 12.62
C LEU A 223 60.92 -9.80 13.13
N SER A 224 61.29 -11.02 12.72
CA SER A 224 62.59 -11.59 13.08
C SER A 224 63.77 -10.78 12.50
N GLU A 225 63.65 -10.26 11.29
CA GLU A 225 64.68 -9.42 10.66
C GLU A 225 64.79 -8.07 11.37
N ALA A 226 63.67 -7.48 11.80
CA ALA A 226 63.64 -6.26 12.60
C ALA A 226 64.23 -6.47 13.99
N GLU A 227 63.93 -7.59 14.65
CA GLU A 227 64.55 -7.97 15.93
C GLU A 227 66.07 -8.17 15.77
N GLU A 228 66.51 -8.85 14.72
CA GLU A 228 67.94 -9.00 14.38
C GLU A 228 68.61 -7.64 14.12
N ALA A 229 68.00 -6.77 13.32
CA ALA A 229 68.54 -5.43 13.05
C ALA A 229 68.60 -4.57 14.33
N LEU A 230 67.60 -4.67 15.20
CA LEU A 230 67.54 -3.95 16.47
C LEU A 230 68.61 -4.46 17.45
N THR A 231 68.86 -5.77 17.50
CA THR A 231 69.95 -6.32 18.32
C THR A 231 71.33 -5.87 17.81
N VAL A 232 71.55 -5.83 16.48
CA VAL A 232 72.79 -5.29 15.89
C VAL A 232 72.93 -3.79 16.17
N LEU A 233 71.85 -3.02 16.07
CA LEU A 233 71.87 -1.59 16.39
C LEU A 233 72.19 -1.36 17.86
N ARG A 234 71.57 -2.10 18.78
CA ARG A 234 71.90 -2.07 20.21
C ARG A 234 73.36 -2.43 20.47
N ALA A 235 73.89 -3.44 19.78
CA ALA A 235 75.31 -3.80 19.87
C ALA A 235 76.22 -2.69 19.33
N LYS A 236 75.87 -2.07 18.20
CA LYS A 236 76.60 -0.92 17.65
C LYS A 236 76.57 0.29 18.58
N VAL A 237 75.40 0.65 19.11
CA VAL A 237 75.24 1.76 20.07
C VAL A 237 76.04 1.47 21.35
N ALA A 238 75.99 0.26 21.88
CA ALA A 238 76.82 -0.14 23.02
C ALA A 238 78.32 -0.02 22.71
N SER A 239 78.77 -0.44 21.51
CA SER A 239 80.15 -0.29 21.06
C SER A 239 80.56 1.16 20.70
N GLN A 240 79.58 2.03 20.42
CA GLN A 240 79.81 3.45 20.16
C GLN A 240 79.84 4.24 21.47
N SER A 241 79.05 3.83 22.48
CA SER A 241 79.13 4.34 23.85
C SER A 241 80.44 4.00 24.57
N THR A 242 81.22 3.02 24.08
CA THR A 242 82.60 2.82 24.55
C THR A 242 83.59 3.82 23.97
N SER A 243 83.23 4.61 22.95
CA SER A 243 84.03 5.76 22.47
C SER A 243 83.69 7.08 23.17
N GLY A 244 82.65 7.10 24.02
CA GLY A 244 82.19 8.27 24.74
C GLY A 244 81.69 7.90 26.14
N ASN A 245 82.63 7.84 27.09
CA ASN A 245 82.49 7.97 28.54
C ASN A 245 81.07 7.72 29.16
N SER A 246 80.56 6.50 29.13
CA SER A 246 79.39 6.09 29.92
C SER A 246 79.50 4.65 30.43
N LYS A 247 79.59 4.52 31.76
CA LYS A 247 79.71 3.27 32.53
C LYS A 247 78.36 2.55 32.69
N THR A 248 77.80 2.02 31.61
CA THR A 248 76.72 1.03 31.71
C THR A 248 77.18 -0.27 31.09
N ALA A 249 77.51 -1.24 31.96
CA ALA A 249 78.08 -2.53 31.62
C ALA A 249 77.27 -3.25 30.52
N ALA A 250 77.86 -3.37 29.34
CA ALA A 250 77.37 -4.25 28.30
C ALA A 250 77.43 -5.71 28.80
N PRO A 251 76.41 -6.55 28.49
CA PRO A 251 76.42 -7.94 28.91
C PRO A 251 77.62 -8.67 28.31
N THR A 252 78.31 -9.44 29.15
CA THR A 252 79.54 -10.15 28.78
C THR A 252 79.28 -11.17 27.66
N VAL A 253 80.31 -11.42 26.84
CA VAL A 253 80.24 -12.35 25.70
C VAL A 253 79.78 -13.75 26.15
N GLU A 254 80.11 -14.18 27.37
CA GLU A 254 79.59 -15.44 27.93
C GLU A 254 78.08 -15.44 28.15
N ALA A 255 77.49 -14.32 28.61
CA ALA A 255 76.04 -14.23 28.79
C ALA A 255 75.31 -14.32 27.44
N ILE A 256 75.88 -13.70 26.41
CA ILE A 256 75.37 -13.79 25.04
C ILE A 256 75.54 -15.23 24.50
N MET A 257 76.70 -15.87 24.68
CA MET A 257 76.92 -17.25 24.25
C MET A 257 76.01 -18.25 24.98
N ARG A 258 75.82 -18.10 26.29
CA ARG A 258 74.86 -18.91 27.08
C ARG A 258 73.42 -18.73 26.60
N THR A 259 73.05 -17.50 26.21
CA THR A 259 71.70 -17.20 25.69
C THR A 259 71.49 -17.83 24.32
N ILE A 260 72.49 -17.75 23.42
CA ILE A 260 72.45 -18.41 22.11
C ILE A 260 72.35 -19.94 22.28
N ALA A 261 73.15 -20.53 23.17
CA ALA A 261 73.09 -21.97 23.46
C ALA A 261 71.72 -22.38 24.02
N LYS A 262 71.15 -21.60 24.94
CA LYS A 262 69.83 -21.85 25.52
C LYS A 262 68.71 -21.72 24.48
N MET A 263 68.73 -20.68 23.63
CA MET A 263 67.76 -20.54 22.54
C MET A 263 67.86 -21.66 21.51
N THR A 264 69.08 -22.13 21.23
CA THR A 264 69.31 -23.27 20.34
C THR A 264 68.75 -24.56 20.94
N SER A 265 69.02 -24.83 22.22
CA SER A 265 68.43 -25.97 22.96
C SER A 265 66.90 -25.92 23.01
N MET A 266 66.31 -24.74 23.23
CA MET A 266 64.86 -24.58 23.21
C MET A 266 64.27 -24.80 21.81
N ALA A 267 64.97 -24.38 20.75
CA ALA A 267 64.56 -24.60 19.37
C ALA A 267 64.62 -26.10 19.01
N GLU A 268 65.69 -26.80 19.39
CA GLU A 268 65.82 -28.25 19.20
C GLU A 268 64.75 -29.04 19.95
N LYS A 269 64.46 -28.66 21.21
CA LYS A 269 63.40 -29.30 22.00
C LYS A 269 62.01 -29.07 21.40
N ARG A 270 61.71 -27.85 20.96
CA ARG A 270 60.44 -27.54 20.27
C ARG A 270 60.33 -28.27 18.93
N SER A 271 61.44 -28.43 18.20
CA SER A 271 61.46 -29.22 16.97
C SER A 271 61.16 -30.70 17.24
N GLY A 272 61.75 -31.27 18.31
CA GLY A 272 61.47 -32.65 18.73
C GLY A 272 60.01 -32.87 19.14
N ASP A 273 59.42 -31.92 19.87
CA ASP A 273 57.99 -31.99 20.24
C ASP A 273 57.08 -31.91 19.01
N VAL A 274 57.44 -31.11 17.99
CA VAL A 274 56.72 -31.04 16.71
C VAL A 274 56.82 -32.35 15.93
N ASP A 275 57.98 -33.02 15.93
CA ASP A 275 58.13 -34.34 15.29
C ASP A 275 57.30 -35.43 16.00
N VAL A 276 57.21 -35.37 17.33
CA VAL A 276 56.35 -36.28 18.13
C VAL A 276 54.87 -36.03 17.83
N LEU A 277 54.44 -34.77 17.76
CA LEU A 277 53.07 -34.40 17.39
C LEU A 277 52.74 -34.83 15.96
N GLU A 278 53.68 -34.71 15.01
CA GLU A 278 53.50 -35.25 13.66
C GLU A 278 53.35 -36.77 13.69
N GLY A 279 54.17 -37.46 14.49
CA GLY A 279 54.08 -38.90 14.71
C GLY A 279 52.74 -39.35 15.29
N GLN A 280 52.21 -38.60 16.26
CA GLN A 280 50.91 -38.85 16.89
C GLN A 280 49.74 -38.55 15.95
N MET A 281 49.77 -37.45 15.21
CA MET A 281 48.76 -37.13 14.19
C MET A 281 48.76 -38.18 13.07
N ARG A 282 49.94 -38.68 12.69
CA ARG A 282 50.07 -39.79 11.73
C ARG A 282 49.52 -41.11 12.31
N LYS A 283 49.60 -41.33 13.63
CA LYS A 283 49.02 -42.50 14.32
C LYS A 283 47.50 -42.39 14.45
N LEU A 284 46.96 -41.22 14.81
CA LEU A 284 45.51 -40.93 14.82
C LEU A 284 44.88 -41.09 13.44
N ARG A 285 45.55 -40.61 12.38
CA ARG A 285 45.09 -40.81 10.99
C ARG A 285 45.09 -42.27 10.55
N ARG A 286 45.93 -43.12 11.16
CA ARG A 286 45.95 -44.58 10.90
C ARG A 286 44.95 -45.35 11.76
N MET A 287 44.62 -44.88 12.97
CA MET A 287 43.61 -45.49 13.83
C MET A 287 42.17 -45.03 13.53
N GLY A 288 41.97 -43.90 12.86
CA GLY A 288 40.66 -43.45 12.39
C GLY A 288 40.24 -44.02 11.02
N GLY A 289 40.92 -45.06 10.54
CA GLY A 289 40.77 -45.63 9.20
C GLY A 289 39.85 -46.85 9.07
N SER A 290 39.02 -47.17 10.08
CA SER A 290 38.02 -48.24 9.96
C SER A 290 36.79 -47.96 10.82
N ALA A 291 35.72 -47.46 10.19
CA ALA A 291 34.31 -47.62 10.55
C ALA A 291 33.50 -46.36 10.17
N PHE A 292 33.14 -46.23 8.90
CA PHE A 292 31.77 -45.91 8.51
C PHE A 292 31.61 -46.13 7.01
N MET A 293 31.15 -47.32 6.63
CA MET A 293 30.42 -47.47 5.38
C MET A 293 28.97 -47.08 5.68
N MET A 294 28.34 -46.26 4.84
CA MET A 294 27.17 -46.69 4.06
C MET A 294 26.59 -45.58 3.15
N SER A 295 26.31 -46.03 1.93
CA SER A 295 25.26 -45.59 0.99
C SER A 295 25.54 -44.44 -0.01
N GLY A 296 25.42 -44.77 -1.31
CA GLY A 296 24.99 -43.80 -2.33
C GLY A 296 25.69 -43.79 -3.70
N SER A 297 25.55 -44.87 -4.49
CA SER A 297 25.43 -44.94 -5.98
C SER A 297 26.29 -44.08 -6.94
N GLY A 298 26.98 -44.73 -7.89
CA GLY A 298 27.42 -44.12 -9.16
C GLY A 298 28.69 -44.73 -9.78
N SER A 299 28.54 -45.54 -10.83
CA SER A 299 29.55 -46.42 -11.46
C SER A 299 30.62 -45.76 -12.35
N VAL A 300 31.69 -46.54 -12.60
CA VAL A 300 32.54 -46.69 -13.81
C VAL A 300 34.04 -46.33 -13.69
N MET A 301 34.83 -47.42 -13.58
CA MET A 301 36.14 -47.76 -14.19
C MET A 301 37.29 -46.73 -14.26
N GLY A 302 38.42 -47.13 -13.64
CA GLY A 302 39.77 -46.68 -14.03
C GLY A 302 40.78 -46.67 -12.87
N SER A 303 41.46 -47.79 -12.60
CA SER A 303 42.80 -47.74 -11.98
C SER A 303 43.82 -47.42 -13.09
N PRO A 304 44.93 -46.68 -12.84
CA PRO A 304 45.88 -47.04 -11.80
C PRO A 304 46.43 -45.85 -10.97
N SER A 305 46.79 -46.14 -9.72
CA SER A 305 47.74 -45.32 -8.96
C SER A 305 49.05 -45.18 -9.77
N PRO A 306 49.76 -44.03 -9.73
CA PRO A 306 50.73 -43.86 -8.65
C PRO A 306 51.08 -42.40 -8.24
N ARG A 307 51.39 -42.27 -6.94
CA ARG A 307 52.15 -41.19 -6.27
C ARG A 307 51.49 -39.82 -6.15
N LYS A 308 51.07 -39.49 -4.92
CA LYS A 308 51.48 -38.23 -4.28
C LYS A 308 51.97 -38.47 -2.86
N LYS A 309 53.30 -38.55 -2.76
CA LYS A 309 54.06 -38.35 -1.52
C LYS A 309 54.01 -36.86 -1.15
N ILE A 310 54.14 -36.58 0.15
CA ILE A 310 54.60 -35.29 0.72
C ILE A 310 53.76 -34.10 0.26
N SER A 311 52.58 -33.88 0.85
CA SER A 311 51.71 -32.76 0.47
C SER A 311 51.00 -32.18 1.68
N GLY A 312 51.79 -31.62 2.59
CA GLY A 312 51.34 -30.62 3.56
C GLY A 312 52.27 -29.40 3.63
N TYR A 313 53.33 -29.39 2.84
CA TYR A 313 54.27 -28.28 2.66
C TYR A 313 54.72 -28.28 1.20
N SER A 314 54.72 -27.11 0.55
CA SER A 314 55.21 -26.98 -0.82
C SER A 314 56.71 -27.31 -0.86
N ARG A 315 57.17 -27.86 -2.00
CA ARG A 315 58.61 -28.09 -2.28
C ARG A 315 59.41 -26.80 -2.10
N ASP A 316 58.78 -25.67 -2.37
CA ASP A 316 59.37 -24.34 -2.25
C ASP A 316 59.57 -23.96 -0.78
N GLU A 317 58.62 -24.24 0.11
CA GLU A 317 58.71 -23.96 1.55
C GLU A 317 59.83 -24.76 2.23
N LYS A 318 59.99 -26.04 1.86
CA LYS A 318 61.11 -26.86 2.35
C LYS A 318 62.47 -26.37 1.84
N SER A 319 62.52 -25.85 0.61
CA SER A 319 63.74 -25.27 0.06
C SER A 319 64.12 -23.97 0.77
N ILE A 320 63.14 -23.11 1.07
CA ILE A 320 63.33 -21.83 1.77
C ILE A 320 63.80 -22.06 3.21
N LEU A 321 63.23 -23.03 3.93
CA LEU A 321 63.64 -23.38 5.30
C LEU A 321 65.06 -23.98 5.35
N SER A 322 65.40 -24.87 4.41
CA SER A 322 66.76 -25.41 4.29
C SER A 322 67.78 -24.34 3.91
N GLU A 323 67.39 -23.40 3.04
CA GLU A 323 68.25 -22.29 2.63
C GLU A 323 68.46 -21.28 3.76
N LYS A 324 67.43 -21.00 4.59
CA LYS A 324 67.54 -20.18 5.81
C LYS A 324 68.50 -20.82 6.81
N ALA A 325 68.40 -22.14 7.04
CA ALA A 325 69.33 -22.87 7.91
C ALA A 325 70.78 -22.82 7.39
N LYS A 326 70.99 -22.99 6.08
CA LYS A 326 72.32 -22.89 5.45
C LYS A 326 72.89 -21.47 5.53
N LYS A 327 72.07 -20.43 5.33
CA LYS A 327 72.48 -19.02 5.46
C LYS A 327 72.87 -18.69 6.91
N GLN A 328 72.09 -19.15 7.89
CA GLN A 328 72.44 -18.96 9.31
C GLN A 328 73.75 -19.67 9.68
N MET A 329 73.99 -20.89 9.19
CA MET A 329 75.25 -21.59 9.42
C MET A 329 76.46 -20.82 8.83
N LYS A 330 76.30 -20.26 7.63
CA LYS A 330 77.33 -19.47 6.94
C LYS A 330 77.62 -18.14 7.63
N VAL A 331 76.60 -17.48 8.18
CA VAL A 331 76.76 -16.26 9.00
C VAL A 331 77.49 -16.59 10.30
N ARG A 332 77.15 -17.72 10.94
CA ARG A 332 77.82 -18.21 12.16
C ARG A 332 79.30 -18.51 11.92
N GLU A 333 79.63 -19.09 10.77
CA GLU A 333 81.01 -19.38 10.38
C GLU A 333 81.80 -18.10 10.09
N LYS A 334 81.20 -17.10 9.44
CA LYS A 334 81.81 -15.77 9.26
C LYS A 334 82.06 -15.06 10.58
N LEU A 335 81.09 -15.09 11.52
CA LEU A 335 81.25 -14.54 12.86
C LEU A 335 82.40 -15.22 13.61
N ARG A 336 82.48 -16.56 13.55
CA ARG A 336 83.59 -17.32 14.14
C ARG A 336 84.93 -16.90 13.54
N LYS A 337 85.00 -16.72 12.21
CA LYS A 337 86.22 -16.33 11.51
C LYS A 337 86.67 -14.91 11.89
N VAL A 338 85.74 -13.96 11.99
CA VAL A 338 86.02 -12.59 12.44
C VAL A 338 86.53 -12.57 13.89
N VAL A 339 85.93 -13.37 14.78
CA VAL A 339 86.37 -13.49 16.18
C VAL A 339 87.78 -14.12 16.27
N THR A 340 88.11 -15.11 15.44
CA THR A 340 89.46 -15.68 15.41
C THR A 340 90.50 -14.75 14.78
N GLN A 341 90.10 -13.94 13.79
CA GLN A 341 91.00 -13.05 13.04
C GLN A 341 91.27 -11.73 13.76
N ALA A 342 90.35 -11.30 14.65
CA ALA A 342 90.54 -10.14 15.54
C ALA A 342 91.50 -10.42 16.71
N GLY A 343 91.93 -11.66 16.91
CA GLY A 343 92.87 -12.05 17.96
C GLY A 343 92.25 -12.06 19.37
N VAL A 344 92.48 -13.14 20.11
CA VAL A 344 92.13 -13.24 21.52
C VAL A 344 93.17 -12.44 22.32
N SER A 345 92.78 -11.32 22.92
CA SER A 345 93.57 -10.71 24.00
C SER A 345 93.34 -11.54 25.27
N VAL A 346 94.26 -12.46 25.53
CA VAL A 346 94.42 -13.09 26.84
C VAL A 346 95.18 -12.09 27.71
N SER A 347 94.51 -11.46 28.67
CA SER A 347 95.21 -10.82 29.79
C SER A 347 95.47 -11.88 30.84
N ALA A 348 96.75 -12.15 31.10
CA ALA A 348 97.21 -13.10 32.09
C ALA A 348 96.71 -12.73 33.50
N MET A 349 96.37 -13.76 34.28
CA MET A 349 96.24 -13.66 35.73
C MET A 349 97.61 -13.34 36.35
N PRO A 350 97.72 -12.40 37.29
CA PRO A 350 98.86 -12.36 38.19
C PRO A 350 98.65 -13.42 39.29
N GLU A 351 99.52 -14.42 39.32
CA GLU A 351 99.89 -15.06 40.57
C GLU A 351 100.71 -14.04 41.38
N ASN A 352 100.30 -13.82 42.63
CA ASN A 352 101.24 -13.63 43.73
C ASN A 352 100.54 -13.91 45.06
N ASP A 353 101.24 -14.73 45.82
CA ASP A 353 101.02 -15.14 47.19
C ASP A 353 101.08 -13.96 48.19
N ASP A 354 100.67 -14.30 49.41
CA ASP A 354 100.87 -13.64 50.71
C ASP A 354 99.68 -12.90 51.36
N TYR A 355 99.23 -13.56 52.45
CA TYR A 355 98.28 -13.27 53.54
C TYR A 355 96.80 -13.63 53.38
#